data_AF-A0A239X7S9-F1
#
_entry.id   AF-A0A239X7S9-F1
#
_cell.length_a   1.000
_cell.length_b   1.000
_cell.length_c   1.000
_cell.angle_alpha   90.00
_cell.angle_beta   90.00
_cell.angle_gamma   90.00
#
_symmetry.space_group_name_H-M   'P 1'
#
loop_
_entity.id
_entity.type
_entity.pdbx_description
1 polymer ?
#
loop_
_entity_poly.entity_id
_entity_poly.type
_entity_poly.pdbx_seq_one_letter_code
_entity_poly.pdbx_strand_id
1 'polypeptide(L)'
;MRPILLSLRFHQKSDTVKYWFFGILALLLVAFFILTATVYLGKNWYRESIRTKTEVREEILKEIKNENKAIYETEQVKQLEHNTTLMNKWMQKNPKDAEKFLKFKEGYESR
;
A
#
# COMPACT_ATOMS: atom_id res chain seq x y z
N MET A 1 -39.09 -24.94 -60.55
CA MET A 1 -39.08 -23.89 -59.49
C MET A 1 -38.44 -24.32 -58.17
N ARG A 2 -38.63 -25.55 -57.66
CA ARG A 2 -38.00 -26.02 -56.39
C ARG A 2 -36.45 -25.95 -56.27
N PRO A 3 -35.63 -26.23 -57.31
CA PRO A 3 -34.17 -26.28 -57.13
C PRO A 3 -33.52 -24.91 -56.90
N ILE A 4 -34.10 -23.84 -57.47
CA ILE A 4 -33.59 -22.46 -57.34
C ILE A 4 -33.83 -21.91 -55.92
N LEU A 5 -34.95 -22.27 -55.30
CA LEU A 5 -35.25 -21.90 -53.91
C LEU A 5 -34.33 -22.58 -52.90
N LEU A 6 -33.84 -23.78 -53.23
CA LEU A 6 -32.93 -24.55 -52.37
C LEU A 6 -31.51 -23.94 -52.39
N SER A 7 -31.00 -23.58 -53.58
CA SER A 7 -29.69 -22.94 -53.72
C SER A 7 -29.64 -21.55 -53.07
N LEU A 8 -30.72 -20.76 -53.20
CA LEU A 8 -30.82 -19.45 -52.57
C LEU A 8 -30.80 -19.54 -51.04
N ARG A 9 -31.56 -20.49 -50.46
CA ARG A 9 -31.55 -20.74 -49.01
C ARG A 9 -30.20 -21.24 -48.50
N PHE A 10 -29.49 -22.04 -49.30
CA PHE A 10 -28.16 -22.53 -48.94
C PHE A 10 -27.12 -21.39 -48.93
N HIS A 11 -27.15 -20.53 -49.95
CA HIS A 11 -26.32 -19.32 -50.01
C HIS A 11 -26.58 -18.39 -48.82
N GLN A 12 -27.85 -18.05 -48.55
CA GLN A 12 -28.23 -17.17 -47.45
C GLN A 12 -27.78 -17.71 -46.09
N LYS A 13 -27.91 -19.03 -45.84
CA LYS A 13 -27.40 -19.66 -44.63
C LYS A 13 -25.87 -19.59 -44.55
N SER A 14 -25.17 -19.83 -45.66
CA SER A 14 -23.70 -19.78 -45.71
C SER A 14 -23.15 -18.38 -45.42
N ASP A 15 -23.80 -17.33 -45.92
CA ASP A 15 -23.36 -15.95 -45.70
C ASP A 15 -23.66 -15.51 -44.26
N THR A 16 -24.79 -15.92 -43.70
CA THR A 16 -25.11 -15.69 -42.28
C THR A 16 -24.05 -16.30 -41.36
N VAL A 17 -23.58 -17.52 -41.64
CA VAL A 17 -22.52 -18.18 -40.86
C VAL A 17 -21.18 -17.47 -40.98
N LYS A 18 -20.82 -16.97 -42.17
CA LYS A 18 -19.60 -16.17 -42.37
C LYS A 18 -19.63 -14.88 -41.55
N TYR A 19 -20.75 -14.14 -41.59
CA TYR A 19 -20.91 -12.91 -40.80
C TYR A 19 -20.79 -13.17 -39.29
N TRP A 20 -21.38 -14.27 -38.81
CA TRP A 20 -21.23 -14.70 -37.42
C TRP A 20 -19.78 -15.01 -37.05
N PHE A 21 -19.05 -15.73 -37.92
CA PHE A 21 -17.65 -16.05 -37.69
C PHE A 21 -16.77 -14.79 -37.59
N PHE A 22 -16.92 -13.85 -38.52
CA PHE A 22 -16.19 -12.58 -38.47
C PHE A 22 -16.60 -11.70 -37.29
N GLY A 23 -17.87 -11.73 -36.89
CA GLY A 23 -18.35 -11.03 -35.69
C GLY A 23 -17.69 -11.54 -34.41
N ILE A 24 -17.60 -12.86 -34.25
CA ILE A 24 -16.92 -13.49 -33.10
C ILE A 24 -15.43 -13.16 -33.13
N LEU A 25 -14.79 -13.24 -34.29
CA LEU A 25 -13.37 -12.93 -34.44
C LEU A 25 -13.05 -11.47 -34.08
N ALA A 26 -13.89 -10.53 -34.52
CA ALA A 26 -13.77 -9.11 -34.16
C ALA A 26 -13.96 -8.88 -32.66
N LEU A 27 -14.95 -9.54 -32.05
CA LEU A 27 -15.18 -9.46 -30.60
C LEU A 27 -13.98 -9.97 -29.79
N LEU A 28 -13.38 -11.09 -30.20
CA LEU A 28 -12.19 -11.65 -29.56
C LEU A 28 -10.98 -10.71 -29.66
N LEU A 29 -10.79 -10.06 -30.82
CA LEU A 29 -9.72 -9.08 -30.99
C LEU A 29 -9.92 -7.87 -30.07
N VAL A 30 -11.13 -7.32 -30.00
CA VAL A 30 -11.45 -6.21 -29.10
C VAL A 30 -11.24 -6.61 -27.64
N ALA A 31 -11.69 -7.80 -27.23
CA ALA A 31 -11.47 -8.32 -25.88
C ALA A 31 -9.98 -8.45 -25.55
N PHE A 32 -9.16 -8.92 -26.51
CA PHE A 32 -7.71 -9.01 -26.34
C PHE A 32 -7.06 -7.62 -26.11
N PHE A 33 -7.45 -6.61 -26.88
CA PHE A 33 -6.94 -5.25 -26.69
C PHE A 33 -7.37 -4.66 -25.34
N ILE A 34 -8.61 -4.89 -24.92
CA ILE A 34 -9.09 -4.45 -23.60
C ILE A 34 -8.29 -5.13 -22.48
N LEU A 35 -8.07 -6.44 -22.57
CA LEU A 35 -7.27 -7.18 -21.58
C LEU A 35 -5.83 -6.67 -21.50
N THR A 36 -5.16 -6.47 -22.64
CA THR A 36 -3.79 -5.95 -22.65
C THR A 36 -3.71 -4.51 -22.12
N ALA A 37 -4.64 -3.63 -22.49
CA ALA A 37 -4.71 -2.25 -22.00
C ALA A 37 -4.94 -2.19 -20.49
N THR A 38 -5.90 -2.97 -19.98
CA THR A 38 -6.20 -3.02 -18.53
C THR A 38 -5.04 -3.55 -17.71
N VAL A 39 -4.33 -4.57 -18.19
CA VAL A 39 -3.11 -5.07 -17.52
C VAL A 39 -2.00 -4.02 -17.52
N TYR A 40 -1.79 -3.31 -18.64
CA TYR A 40 -0.78 -2.26 -18.73
C TYR A 40 -1.08 -1.09 -17.78
N LEU A 41 -2.31 -0.58 -17.83
CA LEU A 41 -2.77 0.50 -16.95
C LEU A 41 -2.72 0.10 -15.47
N GLY A 42 -3.17 -1.11 -15.14
CA GLY A 42 -3.12 -1.64 -13.79
C GLY A 42 -1.69 -1.73 -13.25
N LYS A 43 -0.74 -2.21 -14.08
CA LYS A 43 0.69 -2.24 -13.70
C LYS A 43 1.27 -0.84 -13.51
N ASN A 44 0.93 0.11 -14.37
CA ASN A 44 1.44 1.47 -14.27
C ASN A 44 0.88 2.18 -13.03
N TRP A 45 -0.43 2.04 -12.78
CA TRP A 45 -1.09 2.57 -11.59
C TRP A 45 -0.55 1.94 -10.30
N TYR A 46 -0.34 0.62 -10.28
CA TYR A 46 0.27 -0.06 -9.14
C TYR A 46 1.68 0.47 -8.87
N ARG A 47 2.51 0.60 -9.91
CA ARG A 47 3.86 1.15 -9.79
C ARG A 47 3.84 2.57 -9.23
N GLU A 48 3.04 3.46 -9.80
CA GLU A 48 2.98 4.85 -9.35
C GLU A 48 2.40 4.98 -7.94
N SER A 49 1.32 4.24 -7.63
CA SER A 49 0.73 4.27 -6.28
C SER A 49 1.69 3.77 -5.19
N ILE A 50 2.50 2.74 -5.49
CA ILE A 50 3.55 2.29 -4.58
C ILE A 50 4.67 3.31 -4.50
N ARG A 51 5.10 3.88 -5.63
CA ARG A 51 6.15 4.90 -5.69
C ARG A 51 5.79 6.13 -4.86
N THR A 52 4.58 6.68 -5.01
CA THR A 52 4.12 7.82 -4.21
C THR A 52 4.09 7.48 -2.72
N LYS A 53 3.67 6.27 -2.33
CA LYS A 53 3.69 5.83 -0.92
C LYS A 53 5.11 5.71 -0.38
N THR A 54 6.06 5.22 -1.18
CA THR A 54 7.47 5.12 -0.77
C THR A 54 8.12 6.49 -0.68
N GLU A 55 7.86 7.39 -1.62
CA GLU A 55 8.37 8.76 -1.61
C GLU A 55 7.87 9.53 -0.37
N VAL A 56 6.58 9.45 -0.05
CA VAL A 56 6.02 10.05 1.18
C VAL A 56 6.66 9.45 2.43
N ARG A 57 6.89 8.13 2.47
CA ARG A 57 7.56 7.47 3.62
C ARG A 57 8.99 7.96 3.78
N GLU A 58 9.73 8.08 2.69
CA GLU A 58 11.11 8.57 2.70
C GLU A 58 11.18 10.04 3.13
N GLU A 59 10.25 10.87 2.66
CA GLU A 59 10.12 12.27 3.06
C GLU A 59 9.87 12.40 4.58
N ILE A 60 8.91 11.64 5.12
CA ILE A 60 8.63 11.61 6.57
C ILE A 60 9.86 11.14 7.36
N LEU A 61 10.55 10.09 6.91
CA LEU A 61 11.76 9.60 7.58
C LEU A 61 12.90 10.64 7.53
N LYS A 62 13.01 11.39 6.44
CA LYS A 62 13.98 12.47 6.28
C LYS A 62 13.65 13.65 7.20
N GLU A 63 12.37 14.01 7.31
CA GLU A 63 11.90 15.05 8.24
C GLU A 63 12.18 14.65 9.70
N ILE A 64 11.83 13.43 10.10
CA ILE A 64 12.13 12.88 11.44
C ILE A 64 13.64 12.98 11.73
N LYS A 65 14.48 12.56 10.77
CA LYS A 65 15.95 12.64 10.91
C LYS A 65 16.45 14.08 11.00
N ASN A 66 15.90 15.00 10.20
CA ASN A 66 16.31 16.41 10.17
C ASN A 66 15.92 17.14 11.46
N GLU A 67 14.79 16.78 12.05
CA GLU A 67 14.33 17.29 13.35
C GLU A 67 15.01 16.61 14.55
N ASN A 68 16.01 15.75 14.32
CA ASN A 68 16.64 14.89 15.35
C ASN A 68 15.63 14.08 16.18
N LYS A 69 14.45 13.79 15.62
CA LYS A 69 13.46 12.92 16.22
C LYS A 69 13.80 11.47 15.88
N ALA A 70 13.38 10.54 16.73
CA ALA A 70 13.56 9.11 16.50
C ALA A 70 12.21 8.38 16.64
N ILE A 71 12.08 7.28 15.92
CA ILE A 71 10.89 6.43 15.96
C ILE A 71 11.08 5.40 17.08
N TYR A 72 10.20 5.43 18.06
CA TYR A 72 10.20 4.51 19.21
C TYR A 72 8.92 3.67 19.21
N GLU A 73 9.00 2.46 19.76
CA GLU A 73 7.82 1.66 20.02
C GLU A 73 6.94 2.31 21.10
N THR A 74 5.66 2.48 20.80
CA THR A 74 4.72 3.16 21.70
C THR A 74 4.64 2.51 23.07
N GLU A 75 4.71 1.18 23.15
CA GLU A 75 4.66 0.47 24.44
C GLU A 75 5.90 0.75 25.30
N GLN A 76 7.09 0.84 24.70
CA GLN A 76 8.31 1.21 25.42
C GLN A 76 8.22 2.64 25.96
N VAL A 77 7.71 3.58 25.14
CA VAL A 77 7.51 4.98 25.55
C VAL A 77 6.50 5.08 26.71
N LYS A 78 5.36 4.39 26.60
CA LYS A 78 4.34 4.34 27.66
C LYS A 78 4.88 3.74 28.96
N GLN A 79 5.65 2.66 28.88
CA GLN A 79 6.29 2.05 30.04
C GLN A 79 7.30 3.00 30.69
N LEU A 80 8.12 3.69 29.88
CA LEU A 80 9.06 4.68 30.39
C LEU A 80 8.34 5.86 31.06
N GLU A 81 7.27 6.36 30.47
CA GLU A 81 6.44 7.43 31.04
C GLU A 81 5.81 7.00 32.37
N HIS A 82 5.26 5.78 32.41
CA HIS A 82 4.70 5.18 33.62
C HIS A 82 5.75 5.04 34.73
N ASN A 83 6.90 4.47 34.42
CA ASN A 83 8.00 4.28 35.37
C ASN A 83 8.57 5.59 35.87
N THR A 84 8.74 6.58 34.99
CA THR A 84 9.18 7.93 35.35
C THR A 84 8.18 8.59 36.28
N THR A 85 6.88 8.45 36.00
CA THR A 85 5.81 8.99 36.85
C THR A 85 5.81 8.34 38.23
N LEU A 86 5.96 7.02 38.30
CA LEU A 86 6.05 6.29 39.57
C LEU A 86 7.30 6.69 40.35
N MET A 87 8.45 6.78 39.68
CA MET A 87 9.72 7.19 40.30
C MET A 87 9.61 8.60 40.87
N ASN A 88 9.03 9.54 40.13
CA ASN A 88 8.81 10.91 40.60
C ASN A 88 7.91 10.96 41.83
N LYS A 89 6.81 10.19 41.83
CA LYS A 89 5.92 10.07 43.00
C LYS A 89 6.63 9.44 44.20
N TRP A 90 7.46 8.43 43.97
CA TRP A 90 8.26 7.78 45.02
C TRP A 90 9.31 8.74 45.60
N MET A 91 10.01 9.49 44.76
CA MET A 91 11.00 10.49 45.19
C MET A 91 10.38 11.60 46.04
N GLN A 92 9.17 12.06 45.69
CA GLN A 92 8.42 13.04 46.49
C GLN A 92 8.08 12.50 47.89
N LYS A 93 7.74 11.21 48.00
CA LYS A 93 7.43 10.57 49.27
C LYS A 93 8.67 10.20 50.09
N ASN A 94 9.82 10.01 49.45
CA ASN A 94 11.06 9.52 50.06
C ASN A 94 12.25 10.45 49.76
N PRO A 95 12.24 11.69 50.28
CA PRO A 95 13.20 12.73 49.86
C PRO A 95 14.66 12.39 50.17
N LYS A 96 14.93 11.68 51.29
CA LYS A 96 16.31 11.28 51.66
C LYS A 96 16.92 10.27 50.69
N ASP A 97 16.11 9.33 50.20
CA ASP A 97 16.58 8.32 49.24
C ASP A 97 16.56 8.86 47.81
N ALA A 98 15.63 9.78 47.51
CA ALA A 98 15.66 10.56 46.27
C ALA A 98 16.97 11.34 46.13
N GLU A 99 17.45 12.00 47.18
CA GLU A 99 18.72 12.76 47.14
C GLU A 99 19.92 11.84 46.80
N LYS A 100 19.98 10.64 47.40
CA LYS A 100 21.02 9.65 47.08
C LYS A 100 20.92 9.19 45.63
N PHE A 101 19.71 8.89 45.16
CA PHE A 101 19.47 8.49 43.77
C PHE A 101 19.85 9.59 42.78
N LEU A 102 19.52 10.85 43.05
CA LEU A 102 19.88 11.99 42.21
C LEU A 102 21.39 12.18 42.12
N LYS A 103 22.12 12.08 43.23
CA LYS A 103 23.59 12.11 43.25
C LYS A 103 24.20 10.97 42.42
N PHE A 104 23.64 9.76 42.53
CA PHE A 104 24.05 8.63 41.69
C PHE A 104 23.80 8.92 40.20
N LYS A 105 22.59 9.41 39.88
CA LYS A 105 22.20 9.74 38.51
C LYS A 105 23.12 10.78 37.89
N GLU A 106 23.40 11.86 38.61
CA GLU A 106 24.33 12.93 38.19
C GLU A 106 25.74 12.39 37.93
N GLY A 107 26.24 11.51 38.81
CA GLY A 107 27.53 10.85 38.64
C GLY A 107 27.59 9.85 37.45
N TYR A 108 26.45 9.28 37.07
CA TYR A 108 26.33 8.39 35.92
C TYR A 108 26.23 9.17 34.60
N GLU A 109 25.45 10.25 34.57
CA GLU A 109 25.23 11.09 33.38
C GLU A 109 26.40 12.03 33.06
N SER A 110 27.32 12.25 34.01
CA SER A 110 28.54 13.04 33.81
C SER A 110 29.71 12.25 33.17
N ARG A 111 29.50 10.96 32.87
CA ARG A 111 30.44 10.09 32.13
C ARG A 111 30.07 9.99 30.66
#